data_AF-A0A2N9JDU5-F1
#
_entry.id   AF-A0A2N9JDU5-F1
#
_cell.length_a   1.000
_cell.length_b   1.000
_cell.length_c   1.000
_cell.angle_alpha   90.00
_cell.angle_beta   90.00
_cell.angle_gamma   90.00
#
_symmetry.space_group_name_H-M   'P 1'
#
loop_
_entity.id
_entity.type
_entity.pdbx_description
1 polymer ?
#
loop_
_entity_poly.entity_id
_entity_poly.type
_entity_poly.pdbx_seq_one_letter_code
_entity_poly.pdbx_strand_id
1 'polypeptide(L)'
;MPRLTGLADNSKLWVGPAAVLTLTGSPRARRAAGRGITTLAATGLIANQVAKRLNRRPRPSLLRVPLARIAGRIPTSTSFPSGHAASAAAFASAVALEIPALRVPLATLAGLVGFSRVATGAHYPSDVAAGFVLGATEASIGGRLVPPADAPGRLHPRRPLVPAEPRPTGAGLTMVVNPASHSGKGHDVLTRVQRDLPDISVIELTADDDVARAVHSAA
;
A
#
# COMPACT_ATOMS: atom_id res chain seq x y z
N MET A 1 7.78 -25.07 14.51
CA MET A 1 7.37 -23.66 14.73
C MET A 1 5.85 -23.49 14.56
N PRO A 2 5.03 -23.90 15.54
CA PRO A 2 3.56 -23.83 15.43
C PRO A 2 3.00 -22.41 15.61
N ARG A 3 3.62 -21.59 16.47
CA ARG A 3 3.11 -20.26 16.86
C ARG A 3 3.09 -19.23 15.71
N LEU A 4 4.13 -19.21 14.88
CA LEU A 4 4.19 -18.35 13.68
C LEU A 4 3.15 -18.75 12.62
N THR A 5 2.78 -20.04 12.59
CA THR A 5 1.80 -20.57 11.64
C THR A 5 0.39 -20.11 12.01
N GLY A 6 0.02 -20.13 13.29
CA GLY A 6 -1.31 -19.71 13.75
C GLY A 6 -1.58 -18.19 13.63
N LEU A 7 -0.55 -17.35 13.74
CA LEU A 7 -0.67 -15.90 13.54
C LEU A 7 -0.82 -15.53 12.05
N ALA A 8 -0.23 -16.31 11.15
CA ALA A 8 -0.36 -16.12 9.71
C ALA A 8 -1.74 -16.58 9.18
N ASP A 9 -2.49 -17.38 9.95
CA ASP A 9 -3.82 -17.83 9.56
C ASP A 9 -4.85 -16.70 9.69
N ASN A 10 -5.71 -16.57 8.67
CA ASN A 10 -6.74 -15.53 8.53
C ASN A 10 -6.21 -14.09 8.42
N SER A 11 -5.00 -13.90 7.89
CA SER A 11 -4.43 -12.57 7.65
C SER A 11 -4.22 -11.71 8.90
N LYS A 12 -4.34 -12.30 10.10
CA LYS A 12 -4.20 -11.61 11.40
C LYS A 12 -2.82 -10.97 11.58
N LEU A 13 -1.78 -11.59 11.03
CA LEU A 13 -0.42 -11.06 11.01
C LEU A 13 -0.32 -9.66 10.37
N TRP A 14 -1.18 -9.34 9.41
CA TRP A 14 -1.13 -8.08 8.66
C TRP A 14 -2.00 -6.98 9.28
N VAL A 15 -2.96 -7.35 10.12
CA VAL A 15 -3.79 -6.40 10.88
C VAL A 15 -2.95 -5.65 11.91
N GLY A 16 -1.97 -6.30 12.54
CA GLY A 16 -1.06 -5.68 13.52
C GLY A 16 -0.25 -4.50 12.94
N PRO A 17 0.56 -4.71 11.89
CA PRO A 17 1.26 -3.63 11.20
C PRO A 17 0.34 -2.53 10.68
N ALA A 18 -0.84 -2.88 10.15
CA ALA A 18 -1.82 -1.90 9.70
C ALA A 18 -2.37 -1.04 10.85
N ALA A 19 -2.64 -1.66 12.01
CA ALA A 19 -3.06 -0.94 13.22
C ALA A 19 -1.97 0.00 13.71
N VAL A 20 -0.71 -0.46 13.79
CA VAL A 20 0.44 0.39 14.17
C VAL A 20 0.55 1.58 13.23
N LEU A 21 0.52 1.36 11.92
CA LEU A 21 0.55 2.44 10.92
C LEU A 21 -0.59 3.44 11.12
N THR A 22 -1.80 2.95 11.39
CA THR A 22 -2.98 3.80 11.64
C THR A 22 -2.81 4.64 12.91
N LEU A 23 -2.28 4.04 13.97
CA LEU A 23 -2.08 4.70 15.27
C LEU A 23 -0.97 5.76 15.26
N THR A 24 -0.05 5.75 14.28
CA THR A 24 0.93 6.85 14.13
C THR A 24 0.29 8.21 13.83
N GLY A 25 -1.00 8.25 13.45
CA GLY A 25 -1.71 9.49 13.13
C GLY A 25 -1.32 10.14 11.80
N SER A 26 -0.20 9.74 11.19
CA SER A 26 0.25 10.35 9.93
C SER A 26 -0.71 10.01 8.78
N PRO A 27 -1.13 11.00 7.96
CA PRO A 27 -2.01 10.75 6.81
C PRO A 27 -1.44 9.70 5.85
N ARG A 28 -0.11 9.75 5.66
CA ARG A 28 0.61 8.79 4.82
C ARG A 28 0.56 7.36 5.37
N ALA A 29 0.74 7.16 6.68
CA ALA A 29 0.66 5.81 7.26
C ALA A 29 -0.77 5.28 7.27
N ARG A 30 -1.78 6.12 7.51
CA ARG A 30 -3.20 5.73 7.36
C ARG A 30 -3.52 5.30 5.94
N ARG A 31 -3.01 6.04 4.94
CA ARG A 31 -3.14 5.69 3.52
C ARG A 31 -2.44 4.38 3.18
N ALA A 32 -1.24 4.17 3.71
CA ALA A 32 -0.49 2.91 3.59
C ALA A 32 -1.25 1.73 4.19
N ALA A 33 -1.78 1.87 5.41
CA ALA A 33 -2.58 0.86 6.08
C ALA A 33 -3.85 0.53 5.29
N GLY A 34 -4.61 1.55 4.87
CA GLY A 34 -5.80 1.39 4.06
C GLY A 34 -5.52 0.65 2.75
N ARG A 35 -4.47 1.08 2.02
CA ARG A 35 -4.04 0.42 0.79
C ARG A 35 -3.60 -1.03 1.00
N GLY A 36 -2.85 -1.29 2.07
CA GLY A 36 -2.41 -2.63 2.44
C GLY A 36 -3.59 -3.56 2.71
N ILE A 37 -4.55 -3.12 3.52
CA ILE A 37 -5.73 -3.92 3.89
C ILE A 37 -6.67 -4.14 2.71
N THR A 38 -6.93 -3.12 1.89
CA THR A 38 -7.81 -3.29 0.71
C THR A 38 -7.21 -4.24 -0.31
N THR A 39 -5.91 -4.11 -0.60
CA THR A 39 -5.21 -5.04 -1.51
C THR A 39 -5.21 -6.45 -0.93
N LEU A 40 -4.89 -6.62 0.36
CA LEU A 40 -4.93 -7.90 1.06
C LEU A 40 -6.32 -8.57 0.98
N ALA A 41 -7.39 -7.81 1.19
CA ALA A 41 -8.76 -8.31 1.14
C ALA A 41 -9.14 -8.75 -0.29
N ALA A 42 -8.82 -7.94 -1.29
CA ALA A 42 -9.04 -8.25 -2.69
C ALA A 42 -8.24 -9.49 -3.13
N THR A 43 -6.98 -9.61 -2.74
CA THR A 43 -6.15 -10.80 -2.96
C THR A 43 -6.77 -12.04 -2.32
N GLY A 44 -7.28 -11.92 -1.09
CA GLY A 44 -7.96 -13.01 -0.39
C GLY A 44 -9.18 -13.52 -1.15
N LEU A 45 -9.96 -12.63 -1.76
CA LEU A 45 -11.10 -12.98 -2.59
C LEU A 45 -10.65 -13.63 -3.90
N ILE A 46 -9.73 -13.02 -4.64
CA ILE A 46 -9.24 -13.52 -5.94
C ILE A 46 -8.57 -14.88 -5.78
N ALA A 47 -7.66 -15.02 -4.82
CA ALA A 47 -6.92 -16.25 -4.60
C ALA A 47 -7.84 -17.40 -4.17
N ASN A 48 -8.79 -17.16 -3.25
CA ASN A 48 -9.65 -18.23 -2.74
C ASN A 48 -10.86 -18.53 -3.66
N GLN A 49 -11.42 -17.53 -4.33
CA GLN A 49 -12.63 -17.71 -5.13
C GLN A 49 -12.35 -18.03 -6.59
N VAL A 50 -11.23 -17.57 -7.15
CA VAL A 50 -10.90 -17.76 -8.56
C VAL A 50 -9.76 -18.77 -8.69
N ALA A 51 -8.58 -18.44 -8.17
CA ALA A 51 -7.37 -19.21 -8.45
C ALA A 51 -7.45 -20.65 -7.91
N LYS A 52 -8.00 -20.84 -6.70
CA LYS A 52 -8.17 -22.18 -6.11
C LYS A 52 -9.21 -23.06 -6.82
N ARG A 53 -10.18 -22.48 -7.52
CA ARG A 53 -11.20 -23.24 -8.28
C ARG A 53 -10.65 -23.74 -9.62
N LEU A 54 -9.62 -23.07 -10.15
CA LEU A 54 -9.04 -23.37 -11.45
C LEU A 54 -8.00 -24.49 -11.42
N ASN A 55 -7.42 -24.81 -10.25
CA ASN A 55 -6.33 -25.77 -10.19
C ASN A 55 -6.49 -26.78 -9.04
N ARG A 56 -6.55 -28.07 -9.36
CA ARG A 56 -6.70 -29.17 -8.38
C ARG A 56 -5.36 -29.73 -7.88
N ARG A 57 -4.33 -28.87 -7.79
CA ARG A 57 -2.98 -29.32 -7.40
C ARG A 57 -3.01 -29.92 -5.99
N PRO A 58 -2.60 -31.19 -5.82
CA PRO A 58 -2.50 -31.81 -4.50
C PRO A 58 -1.35 -31.17 -3.71
N ARG A 59 -1.52 -31.08 -2.38
CA ARG A 59 -0.50 -30.57 -1.46
C ARG A 59 0.72 -31.52 -1.40
N PRO A 60 1.91 -31.05 -0.99
CA PRO A 60 3.06 -31.93 -0.76
C PRO A 60 2.75 -33.06 0.21
N SER A 61 3.31 -34.25 -0.05
CA SER A 61 3.15 -35.40 0.85
C SER A 61 3.81 -35.12 2.20
N LEU A 62 3.01 -35.20 3.27
CA LEU A 62 3.48 -35.00 4.65
C LEU A 62 4.36 -36.15 5.15
N LEU A 63 4.41 -37.28 4.43
CA LEU A 63 5.23 -38.45 4.79
C LEU A 63 6.73 -38.15 4.81
N ARG A 64 7.17 -37.09 4.13
CA ARG A 64 8.58 -36.65 4.10
C ARG A 64 8.88 -35.49 5.06
N VAL A 65 7.90 -35.07 5.87
CA VAL A 65 8.03 -33.95 6.81
C VAL A 65 8.03 -34.50 8.24
N PRO A 66 9.04 -34.18 9.07
CA PRO A 66 9.04 -34.60 10.48
C PRO A 66 7.75 -34.15 11.18
N LEU A 67 7.12 -35.03 11.97
CA LEU A 67 5.83 -34.78 12.63
C LEU A 67 5.81 -33.45 13.41
N ALA A 68 6.92 -33.09 14.06
CA ALA A 68 7.07 -31.82 14.80
C ALA A 68 7.01 -30.54 13.93
N ARG A 69 7.08 -30.68 12.60
CA ARG A 69 7.06 -29.58 11.61
C ARG A 69 5.76 -29.51 10.82
N ILE A 70 4.90 -30.52 10.90
CA ILE A 70 3.60 -30.53 10.22
C ILE A 70 2.72 -29.45 10.85
N ALA A 71 2.10 -28.62 10.02
CA ALA A 71 1.15 -27.62 10.48
C ALA A 71 -0.07 -28.33 11.10
N GLY A 72 -0.50 -27.89 12.29
CA GLY A 72 -1.57 -28.57 13.06
C GLY A 72 -2.95 -28.59 12.41
N ARG A 73 -3.17 -27.84 11.32
CA ARG A 73 -4.40 -27.86 10.52
C ARG A 73 -4.04 -28.01 9.05
N ILE A 74 -4.43 -29.14 8.45
CA ILE A 74 -4.24 -29.40 7.02
C ILE A 74 -5.44 -28.79 6.28
N PRO A 75 -5.25 -27.77 5.43
CA PRO A 75 -6.36 -27.20 4.67
C PRO A 75 -6.89 -28.22 3.65
N THR A 76 -8.20 -28.38 3.57
CA THR A 76 -8.88 -29.22 2.56
C THR A 76 -8.92 -28.57 1.16
N SER A 77 -8.48 -27.32 1.05
CA SER A 77 -8.43 -26.57 -0.22
C SER A 77 -7.12 -26.79 -1.00
N THR A 78 -7.20 -26.59 -2.32
CA THR A 78 -6.11 -26.80 -3.28
C THR A 78 -4.83 -26.06 -2.91
N SER A 79 -3.67 -26.61 -3.31
CA SER A 79 -2.36 -26.08 -2.88
C SER A 79 -1.92 -24.85 -3.67
N PHE A 80 -2.44 -24.67 -4.88
CA PHE A 80 -1.99 -23.62 -5.79
C PHE A 80 -3.05 -22.52 -5.97
N PRO A 81 -2.64 -21.23 -5.94
CA PRO A 81 -1.38 -20.69 -5.41
C PRO A 81 -1.42 -20.61 -3.87
N SER A 82 -0.28 -20.32 -3.23
CA SER A 82 -0.26 -20.13 -1.78
C SER A 82 -0.95 -18.83 -1.37
N GLY A 83 -2.10 -18.94 -0.71
CA GLY A 83 -2.86 -17.79 -0.21
C GLY A 83 -2.11 -16.94 0.83
N HIS A 84 -1.34 -17.58 1.72
CA HIS A 84 -0.50 -16.89 2.70
C HIS A 84 0.61 -16.07 2.02
N ALA A 85 1.27 -16.65 1.01
CA ALA A 85 2.31 -15.95 0.25
C ALA A 85 1.71 -14.78 -0.56
N ALA A 86 0.56 -15.00 -1.21
CA ALA A 86 -0.15 -13.95 -1.94
C ALA A 86 -0.57 -12.79 -1.06
N SER A 87 -1.21 -13.08 0.07
CA SER A 87 -1.61 -12.08 1.07
C SER A 87 -0.41 -11.30 1.61
N ALA A 88 0.70 -11.98 1.86
CA ALA A 88 1.93 -11.37 2.36
C ALA A 88 2.55 -10.40 1.35
N ALA A 89 2.70 -10.82 0.09
CA ALA A 89 3.21 -9.96 -0.96
C ALA A 89 2.26 -8.79 -1.25
N ALA A 90 0.94 -9.02 -1.29
CA ALA A 90 -0.05 -7.98 -1.51
C ALA A 90 0.07 -6.85 -0.49
N PHE A 91 0.05 -7.18 0.81
CA PHE A 91 0.19 -6.19 1.87
C PHE A 91 1.56 -5.49 1.83
N ALA A 92 2.65 -6.26 1.76
CA ALA A 92 4.00 -5.72 1.77
C ALA A 92 4.27 -4.77 0.59
N SER A 93 3.89 -5.18 -0.62
CA SER A 93 4.04 -4.36 -1.82
C SER A 93 3.14 -3.13 -1.77
N ALA A 94 1.89 -3.24 -1.34
CA ALA A 94 0.97 -2.11 -1.23
C ALA A 94 1.45 -1.06 -0.23
N VAL A 95 1.90 -1.47 0.96
CA VAL A 95 2.48 -0.54 1.94
C VAL A 95 3.78 0.06 1.43
N ALA A 96 4.63 -0.71 0.74
CA ALA A 96 5.90 -0.22 0.20
C ALA A 96 5.74 0.82 -0.93
N LEU A 97 4.58 0.86 -1.60
CA LEU A 97 4.25 1.94 -2.55
C LEU A 97 4.04 3.27 -1.81
N GLU A 98 3.46 3.24 -0.62
CA GLU A 98 3.24 4.43 0.20
C GLU A 98 4.46 4.77 1.06
N ILE A 99 5.15 3.79 1.64
CA ILE A 99 6.27 4.04 2.54
C ILE A 99 7.45 3.21 2.06
N PRO A 100 8.28 3.74 1.14
CA PRO A 100 9.41 3.00 0.57
C PRO A 100 10.39 2.45 1.61
N ALA A 101 10.54 3.15 2.74
CA ALA A 101 11.38 2.73 3.86
C ALA A 101 10.93 1.38 4.46
N LEU A 102 9.65 1.02 4.35
CA LEU A 102 9.12 -0.26 4.85
C LEU A 102 9.23 -1.41 3.83
N ARG A 103 9.76 -1.16 2.63
CA ARG A 103 9.87 -2.18 1.58
C ARG A 103 10.67 -3.39 2.04
N VAL A 104 11.90 -3.17 2.52
CA VAL A 104 12.79 -4.24 2.96
C VAL A 104 12.22 -5.01 4.16
N PRO A 105 11.83 -4.37 5.29
CA PRO A 105 11.34 -5.11 6.45
C PRO A 105 10.06 -5.92 6.14
N LEU A 106 9.12 -5.36 5.38
CA LEU A 106 7.90 -6.08 5.01
C LEU A 106 8.14 -7.18 3.98
N ALA A 107 9.04 -6.97 3.01
CA ALA A 107 9.42 -8.01 2.07
C ALA A 107 10.13 -9.18 2.78
N THR A 108 11.00 -8.89 3.75
CA THR A 108 11.64 -9.92 4.59
C THR A 108 10.60 -10.70 5.38
N LEU A 109 9.65 -10.02 6.01
CA LEU A 109 8.56 -10.69 6.74
C LEU A 109 7.71 -11.56 5.80
N ALA A 110 7.37 -11.07 4.61
CA ALA A 110 6.65 -11.84 3.60
C ALA A 110 7.45 -13.08 3.14
N GLY A 111 8.76 -12.93 2.95
CA GLY A 111 9.68 -14.02 2.64
C GLY A 111 9.70 -15.09 3.73
N LEU A 112 9.78 -14.69 5.00
CA LEU A 112 9.72 -15.61 6.15
C LEU A 112 8.38 -16.37 6.21
N VAL A 113 7.27 -15.70 5.92
CA VAL A 113 5.95 -16.35 5.81
C VAL A 113 5.97 -17.41 4.71
N GLY A 114 6.44 -17.08 3.51
CA GLY A 114 6.56 -18.03 2.40
C GLY A 114 7.47 -19.21 2.72
N PHE A 115 8.64 -18.94 3.29
CA PHE A 115 9.59 -19.97 3.74
C PHE A 115 8.93 -20.91 4.76
N SER A 116 8.17 -20.38 5.72
CA SER A 116 7.45 -21.21 6.70
C SER A 116 6.48 -22.19 6.03
N ARG A 117 5.84 -21.82 4.92
CA ARG A 117 4.89 -22.68 4.20
C ARG A 117 5.59 -23.83 3.50
N VAL A 118 6.79 -23.60 2.97
CA VAL A 118 7.63 -24.67 2.38
C VAL A 118 8.20 -25.56 3.48
N ALA A 119 8.76 -24.98 4.54
CA ALA A 119 9.41 -25.69 5.63
C ALA A 119 8.46 -26.61 6.44
N THR A 120 7.18 -26.26 6.48
CA THR A 120 6.12 -27.08 7.11
C THR A 120 5.49 -28.10 6.15
N GLY A 121 5.91 -28.13 4.88
CA GLY A 121 5.35 -29.00 3.84
C GLY A 121 3.93 -28.62 3.40
N ALA A 122 3.44 -27.43 3.77
CA ALA A 122 2.09 -27.00 3.43
C ALA A 122 1.94 -26.64 1.94
N HIS A 123 3.02 -26.25 1.27
CA HIS A 123 3.06 -25.79 -0.11
C HIS A 123 4.38 -26.13 -0.79
N TYR A 124 4.34 -26.33 -2.12
CA TYR A 124 5.57 -26.40 -2.92
C TYR A 124 6.22 -25.01 -3.04
N PRO A 125 7.55 -24.91 -3.24
CA PRO A 125 8.20 -23.63 -3.52
C PRO A 125 7.55 -22.85 -4.68
N SER A 126 7.08 -23.55 -5.72
CA SER A 126 6.37 -22.92 -6.84
C SER A 126 4.99 -22.39 -6.48
N ASP A 127 4.27 -22.98 -5.52
CA ASP A 127 3.00 -22.43 -5.02
C ASP A 127 3.23 -21.10 -4.30
N VAL A 128 4.34 -20.99 -3.56
CA VAL A 128 4.75 -19.78 -2.82
C VAL A 128 5.20 -18.69 -3.79
N ALA A 129 6.04 -19.02 -4.77
CA ALA A 129 6.48 -18.08 -5.80
C ALA A 129 5.29 -17.51 -6.59
N ALA A 130 4.36 -18.36 -7.03
CA ALA A 130 3.15 -17.92 -7.71
C ALA A 130 2.27 -17.03 -6.83
N GLY A 131 2.16 -17.34 -5.53
CA GLY A 131 1.48 -16.48 -4.56
C GLY A 131 2.12 -15.09 -4.50
N PHE A 132 3.43 -15.01 -4.33
CA PHE A 132 4.13 -13.73 -4.28
C PHE A 132 3.94 -12.89 -5.55
N VAL A 133 4.02 -13.51 -6.73
CA VAL A 133 3.76 -12.82 -8.00
C VAL A 133 2.34 -12.26 -8.05
N LEU A 134 1.35 -13.06 -7.67
CA LEU A 134 -0.05 -12.65 -7.68
C LEU A 134 -0.29 -11.43 -6.77
N GLY A 135 0.17 -11.49 -5.52
CA GLY A 135 0.00 -10.39 -4.57
C GLY A 135 0.73 -9.11 -4.98
N ALA A 136 1.97 -9.22 -5.45
CA ALA A 136 2.75 -8.07 -5.91
C ALA A 136 2.16 -7.42 -7.18
N THR A 137 1.62 -8.24 -8.08
CA THR A 137 0.96 -7.76 -9.30
C THR A 137 -0.32 -6.98 -8.96
N GLU A 138 -1.14 -7.51 -8.05
CA GLU A 138 -2.36 -6.84 -7.62
C GLU A 138 -2.06 -5.49 -6.94
N ALA A 139 -1.07 -5.46 -6.05
CA ALA A 139 -0.60 -4.21 -5.44
C ALA A 139 -0.13 -3.19 -6.50
N SER A 140 0.57 -3.66 -7.55
CA SER A 140 1.06 -2.81 -8.63
C SER A 140 -0.07 -2.24 -9.50
N ILE A 141 -1.09 -3.05 -9.82
CA ILE A 141 -2.31 -2.62 -10.53
C ILE A 141 -3.07 -1.61 -9.68
N GLY A 142 -3.31 -1.91 -8.41
CA GLY A 142 -3.90 -0.97 -7.47
C GLY A 142 -3.10 0.32 -7.37
N GLY A 143 -1.76 0.22 -7.43
CA GLY A 143 -0.78 1.30 -7.63
C GLY A 143 -1.16 2.30 -8.72
N ARG A 144 -1.54 1.78 -9.89
CA ARG A 144 -1.90 2.58 -11.07
C ARG A 144 -3.29 3.20 -10.97
N LEU A 145 -4.23 2.50 -10.33
CA LEU A 145 -5.61 2.98 -10.13
C LEU A 145 -5.66 4.11 -9.08
N VAL A 146 -4.87 3.98 -8.02
CA VAL A 146 -4.81 4.95 -6.92
C VAL A 146 -3.35 5.39 -6.73
N PRO A 147 -2.81 6.34 -7.51
CA PRO A 147 -1.37 6.67 -7.49
C PRO A 147 -0.81 6.93 -6.08
N PRO A 148 0.41 6.47 -5.73
CA PRO A 148 1.01 6.71 -4.41
C PRO A 148 1.13 8.20 -4.03
N ALA A 149 1.35 8.50 -2.75
CA ALA A 149 1.30 9.88 -2.22
C ALA A 149 2.48 10.76 -2.66
N ASP A 150 3.50 10.18 -3.29
CA ASP A 150 4.59 10.93 -3.94
C ASP A 150 4.55 10.77 -5.46
N ALA A 151 3.47 10.24 -6.02
CA ALA A 151 3.33 10.20 -7.46
C ALA A 151 3.35 11.64 -7.99
N PRO A 152 4.11 11.93 -9.06
CA PRO A 152 4.07 13.25 -9.67
C PRO A 152 2.62 13.59 -9.98
N GLY A 153 2.14 14.73 -9.48
CA GLY A 153 0.81 15.20 -9.81
C GLY A 153 0.67 15.22 -11.33
N ARG A 154 -0.42 14.66 -11.87
CA ARG A 154 -0.73 14.85 -13.28
C ARG A 154 -0.97 16.34 -13.46
N LEU A 155 0.03 17.05 -13.99
CA LEU A 155 -0.16 18.42 -14.42
C LEU A 155 -1.32 18.40 -15.42
N HIS A 156 -2.46 18.97 -15.05
CA HIS A 156 -3.51 19.22 -16.02
C HIS A 156 -2.90 20.02 -17.18
N PRO A 157 -3.31 19.74 -18.44
CA PRO A 157 -2.74 20.40 -19.61
C PRO A 157 -2.66 21.89 -19.33
N ARG A 158 -1.42 22.41 -19.37
CA ARG A 158 -1.07 23.76 -18.96
C ARG A 158 -2.08 24.71 -19.59
N ARG A 159 -2.83 25.45 -18.77
CA ARG A 159 -3.34 26.74 -19.23
C ARG A 159 -2.16 27.46 -19.90
N PRO A 160 -2.35 28.13 -21.04
CA PRO A 160 -1.25 28.79 -21.74
C PRO A 160 -0.46 29.61 -20.73
N LEU A 161 0.85 29.33 -20.64
CA LEU A 161 1.73 30.08 -19.75
C LEU A 161 1.73 31.51 -20.27
N VAL A 162 1.15 32.42 -19.48
CA VAL A 162 1.17 33.83 -19.80
C VAL A 162 2.53 34.37 -19.35
N PRO A 163 3.33 34.99 -20.24
CA PRO A 163 4.53 35.70 -19.83
C PRO A 163 4.15 36.70 -18.73
N ALA A 164 4.83 36.61 -17.59
CA ALA A 164 4.59 37.48 -16.45
C ALA A 164 5.92 38.08 -15.99
N GLU A 165 5.87 39.31 -15.49
CA GLU A 165 7.04 39.94 -14.88
C GLU A 165 7.47 39.13 -13.63
N PRO A 166 8.79 39.04 -13.37
CA PRO A 166 9.29 38.37 -12.16
C PRO A 166 8.73 39.01 -10.89
N ARG A 167 8.21 38.20 -9.97
CA ARG A 167 7.68 38.63 -8.68
C ARG A 167 8.49 38.01 -7.54
N PRO A 168 9.68 38.56 -7.24
CA PRO A 168 10.66 37.92 -6.35
C PRO A 168 10.17 37.78 -4.91
N THR A 169 9.27 38.66 -4.45
CA THR A 169 8.68 38.57 -3.11
C THR A 169 7.30 37.90 -3.10
N GLY A 170 6.72 37.62 -4.26
CA GLY A 170 5.37 37.06 -4.39
C GLY A 170 4.23 38.08 -4.40
N ALA A 171 4.51 39.38 -4.40
CA ALA A 171 3.49 40.42 -4.40
C ALA A 171 2.46 40.25 -5.54
N GLY A 172 1.18 40.24 -5.17
CA GLY A 172 0.05 40.05 -6.09
C GLY A 172 -0.09 38.63 -6.66
N LEU A 173 0.64 37.65 -6.14
CA LEU A 173 0.37 36.23 -6.38
C LEU A 173 -0.57 35.73 -5.28
N THR A 174 -1.56 34.92 -5.69
CA THR A 174 -2.43 34.19 -4.76
C THR A 174 -2.20 32.69 -4.94
N MET A 175 -1.86 32.02 -3.84
CA MET A 175 -1.73 30.56 -3.79
C MET A 175 -2.92 29.96 -3.06
N VAL A 176 -3.71 29.16 -3.77
CA VAL A 176 -4.75 28.33 -3.16
C VAL A 176 -4.17 26.94 -2.91
N VAL A 177 -4.16 26.49 -1.66
CA VAL A 177 -3.53 25.23 -1.26
C VAL A 177 -4.45 24.42 -0.37
N ASN A 178 -4.50 23.10 -0.58
CA ASN A 178 -5.12 22.19 0.37
C ASN A 178 -4.01 21.54 1.22
N PRO A 179 -3.79 21.99 2.47
CA PRO A 179 -2.71 21.48 3.32
C PRO A 179 -2.89 20.01 3.71
N ALA A 180 -4.12 19.50 3.69
CA ALA A 180 -4.46 18.10 3.99
C ALA A 180 -4.23 17.15 2.79
N SER A 181 -3.84 17.67 1.62
CA SER A 181 -3.75 16.87 0.40
C SER A 181 -2.56 15.89 0.37
N HIS A 182 -2.82 14.76 -0.30
CA HIS A 182 -1.86 13.78 -0.84
C HIS A 182 -0.87 13.15 0.17
N SER A 183 0.21 13.86 0.51
CA SER A 183 1.32 13.35 1.31
C SER A 183 1.28 13.80 2.77
N GLY A 184 0.40 14.74 3.12
CA GLY A 184 0.34 15.36 4.44
C GLY A 184 1.47 16.35 4.72
N LYS A 185 2.29 16.68 3.71
CA LYS A 185 3.38 17.68 3.79
C LYS A 185 2.94 19.09 3.37
N GLY A 186 1.64 19.33 3.23
CA GLY A 186 1.13 20.60 2.73
C GLY A 186 1.54 21.79 3.58
N HIS A 187 1.61 21.61 4.90
CA HIS A 187 2.08 22.64 5.82
C HIS A 187 3.58 22.95 5.63
N ASP A 188 4.43 21.94 5.48
CA ASP A 188 5.87 22.15 5.22
C ASP A 188 6.11 22.93 3.92
N VAL A 189 5.30 22.64 2.88
CA VAL A 189 5.35 23.36 1.60
C VAL A 189 4.91 24.80 1.80
N LEU A 190 3.83 25.04 2.54
CA LEU A 190 3.32 26.37 2.84
C LEU A 190 4.37 27.21 3.58
N THR A 191 4.99 26.67 4.62
CA THR A 191 6.07 27.34 5.36
C THR A 191 7.24 27.69 4.45
N ARG A 192 7.62 26.78 3.54
CA ARG A 192 8.70 27.04 2.58
C ARG A 192 8.35 28.15 1.60
N VAL A 193 7.12 28.13 1.07
CA VAL A 193 6.64 29.15 0.11
C VAL A 193 6.56 30.51 0.78
N GLN A 194 5.99 30.62 1.97
CA GLN A 194 5.90 31.90 2.70
C GLN A 194 7.27 32.46 3.07
N ARG A 195 8.25 31.59 3.36
CA ARG A 195 9.63 32.02 3.60
C ARG A 195 10.30 32.54 2.33
N ASP A 196 10.08 31.88 1.19
CA ASP A 196 10.74 32.23 -0.07
C ASP A 196 9.99 33.37 -0.82
N LEU A 197 8.69 33.57 -0.55
CA LEU A 197 7.79 34.59 -1.11
C LEU A 197 6.98 35.27 0.02
N PRO A 198 7.56 36.24 0.74
CA PRO A 198 6.94 36.82 1.93
C PRO A 198 5.65 37.63 1.66
N ASP A 199 5.46 38.16 0.45
CA ASP A 199 4.33 39.02 0.08
C ASP A 199 3.21 38.26 -0.66
N ILE A 200 3.25 36.92 -0.65
CA ILE A 200 2.24 36.08 -1.31
C ILE A 200 0.95 36.01 -0.49
N SER A 201 -0.21 36.09 -1.16
CA SER A 201 -1.50 35.81 -0.54
C SER A 201 -1.76 34.31 -0.55
N VAL A 202 -2.10 33.73 0.60
CA VAL A 202 -2.33 32.28 0.72
C VAL A 202 -3.74 32.00 1.20
N ILE A 203 -4.46 31.16 0.45
CA ILE A 203 -5.79 30.67 0.80
C ILE A 203 -5.66 29.18 1.09
N GLU A 204 -5.75 28.83 2.37
CA GLU A 204 -5.77 27.43 2.83
C GLU A 204 -7.19 26.87 2.74
N LEU A 205 -7.34 25.79 1.99
CA LEU A 205 -8.61 25.08 1.84
C LEU A 205 -8.83 24.13 3.01
N THR A 206 -10.04 24.17 3.55
CA THR A 206 -10.57 23.19 4.50
C THR A 206 -11.30 22.05 3.78
N ALA A 207 -11.80 21.07 4.54
CA ALA A 207 -12.51 19.92 3.98
C ALA A 207 -13.85 20.29 3.31
N ASP A 208 -14.45 21.40 3.73
CA ASP A 208 -15.77 21.84 3.27
C ASP A 208 -15.71 22.87 2.14
N ASP A 209 -14.50 23.31 1.76
CA ASP A 209 -14.30 24.35 0.76
C ASP A 209 -14.41 23.82 -0.68
N ASP A 210 -15.11 24.59 -1.50
CA ASP A 210 -15.19 24.38 -2.95
C ASP A 210 -13.93 24.96 -3.63
N VAL A 211 -13.06 24.06 -4.10
CA VAL A 211 -11.80 24.42 -4.77
C VAL A 211 -12.03 25.34 -5.96
N ALA A 212 -13.05 25.08 -6.78
CA ALA A 212 -13.30 25.85 -7.99
C ALA A 212 -13.73 27.29 -7.65
N ARG A 213 -14.51 27.43 -6.58
CA ARG A 213 -14.94 28.72 -6.05
C ARG A 213 -13.77 29.49 -5.44
N ALA A 214 -12.96 28.84 -4.62
CA ALA A 214 -11.79 29.46 -3.98
C ALA A 214 -10.78 29.98 -5.02
N VAL A 215 -10.56 29.23 -6.10
CA VAL A 215 -9.70 29.65 -7.21
C VAL A 215 -10.32 30.82 -7.99
N HIS A 216 -11.64 30.85 -8.20
CA HIS A 216 -12.30 31.98 -8.85
C HIS A 216 -12.30 33.25 -8.02
N SER A 217 -12.47 33.15 -6.69
CA SER A 217 -12.40 34.33 -5.81
C SER A 217 -10.98 34.89 -5.65
N ALA A 218 -9.97 34.10 -6.02
CA ALA A 218 -8.56 34.45 -5.91
C ALA A 218 -7.98 35.10 -7.19
N ALA A 219 -8.72 35.05 -8.31
CA ALA A 219 -8.33 35.52 -9.63
C ALA A 219 -8.95 36.88 -9.94
#